data_AF-M2TEN7-F1
#
_entry.id   AF-M2TEN7-F1
#
_cell.length_a   1.000
_cell.length_b   1.000
_cell.length_c   1.000
_cell.angle_alpha   90.00
_cell.angle_beta   90.00
_cell.angle_gamma   90.00
#
_symmetry.space_group_name_H-M   'P 1'
#
loop_
_entity.id
_entity.type
_entity.pdbx_description
1 polymer ?
#
loop_
_entity_poly.entity_id
_entity_poly.type
_entity_poly.pdbx_seq_one_letter_code
_entity_poly.pdbx_strand_id
1 'polypeptide(L)'
;APTSQSRIDRFNRRLPKFLHKYTNALGNAPVTHITSFLILHELTAVIPLFGLAGYFHYTHWLPPWIAEGAWIASGVERFGRYFKRKGWIRGEEALEAEREVDDMQKKQKLRKVDQAWNVGEGGVRLVVEFATAYAVVKMFLVPRIVFSVWATPAFA
;
A
#
# COMPACT_ATOMS: atom_id res chain seq x y z
N ALA A 1 -16.50 -36.99 18.89
CA ALA A 1 -16.60 -35.53 18.68
C ALA A 1 -16.79 -35.25 17.19
N PRO A 2 -17.63 -34.28 16.77
CA PRO A 2 -17.77 -33.94 15.34
C PRO A 2 -16.43 -33.44 14.78
N THR A 3 -16.02 -33.97 13.63
CA THR A 3 -14.79 -33.57 12.91
C THR A 3 -14.90 -32.12 12.43
N SER A 4 -13.76 -31.43 12.26
CA SER A 4 -13.72 -30.01 11.85
C SER A 4 -14.52 -29.74 10.56
N GLN A 5 -14.55 -30.69 9.62
CA GLN A 5 -15.33 -30.58 8.39
C GLN A 5 -16.85 -30.47 8.62
N SER A 6 -17.40 -31.25 9.57
CA SER A 6 -18.84 -31.23 9.89
C SER A 6 -19.33 -29.92 10.56
N ARG A 7 -18.39 -29.12 11.08
CA ARG A 7 -18.69 -27.79 11.64
C ARG A 7 -18.68 -26.72 10.53
N ILE A 8 -17.73 -26.80 9.61
CA ILE A 8 -17.60 -25.89 8.46
C ILE A 8 -18.81 -26.04 7.52
N ASP A 9 -19.26 -27.26 7.25
CA ASP A 9 -20.41 -27.52 6.37
C ASP A 9 -21.71 -26.90 6.92
N ARG A 10 -21.96 -27.02 8.23
CA ARG A 10 -23.10 -26.39 8.90
C ARG A 10 -23.08 -24.87 8.80
N PHE A 11 -21.90 -24.28 8.86
CA PHE A 11 -21.73 -22.83 8.75
C PHE A 11 -21.94 -22.38 7.31
N ASN A 12 -21.42 -23.14 6.34
CA ASN A 12 -21.59 -22.84 4.92
C ASN A 12 -23.07 -22.83 4.51
N ARG A 13 -23.87 -23.81 5.00
CA ARG A 13 -25.31 -23.90 4.72
C ARG A 13 -26.13 -22.70 5.21
N ARG A 14 -25.60 -21.85 6.11
CA ARG A 14 -26.27 -20.63 6.61
C ARG A 14 -25.86 -19.36 5.86
N LEU A 15 -24.86 -19.44 4.99
CA LEU A 15 -24.39 -18.29 4.21
C LEU A 15 -25.17 -18.13 2.91
N PRO A 16 -25.33 -16.89 2.40
CA PRO A 16 -25.96 -16.64 1.10
C PRO A 16 -25.16 -17.29 -0.04
N LYS A 17 -25.87 -17.77 -1.06
CA LYS A 17 -25.34 -18.65 -2.13
C LYS A 17 -24.06 -18.13 -2.82
N PHE A 18 -23.86 -16.82 -2.90
CA PHE A 18 -22.67 -16.23 -3.53
C PHE A 18 -21.37 -16.49 -2.74
N LEU A 19 -21.44 -16.77 -1.44
CA LEU A 19 -20.27 -17.10 -0.62
C LEU A 19 -19.88 -18.57 -0.66
N HIS A 20 -20.81 -19.46 -1.06
CA HIS A 20 -20.60 -20.91 -1.06
C HIS A 20 -19.41 -21.36 -1.91
N LYS A 21 -19.08 -20.62 -2.97
CA LYS A 21 -17.92 -20.89 -3.84
C LYS A 21 -16.59 -20.70 -3.10
N TYR A 22 -16.48 -19.66 -2.28
CA TYR A 22 -15.26 -19.35 -1.52
C TYR A 22 -15.13 -20.23 -0.28
N THR A 23 -16.24 -20.47 0.41
CA THR A 23 -16.27 -21.25 1.66
C THR A 23 -16.10 -22.75 1.45
N ASN A 24 -16.63 -23.32 0.36
CA ASN A 24 -16.37 -24.72 0.00
C ASN A 24 -14.90 -24.94 -0.37
N ALA A 25 -14.28 -23.98 -1.05
CA ALA A 25 -12.87 -24.07 -1.44
C ALA A 25 -11.93 -24.02 -0.21
N LEU A 26 -12.23 -23.13 0.75
CA LEU A 26 -11.52 -23.08 2.04
C LEU A 26 -11.70 -24.36 2.88
N GLY A 27 -12.87 -25.00 2.82
CA GLY A 27 -13.15 -26.23 3.59
C GLY A 27 -12.37 -27.45 3.11
N ASN A 28 -12.02 -27.50 1.83
CA ASN A 28 -11.38 -28.67 1.20
C ASN A 28 -9.85 -28.56 1.09
N ALA A 29 -9.30 -27.36 0.89
CA ALA A 29 -7.85 -27.16 0.76
C ALA A 29 -7.41 -25.81 1.38
N PRO A 30 -7.48 -25.66 2.72
CA PRO A 30 -7.27 -24.37 3.38
C PRO A 30 -5.85 -23.83 3.20
N VAL A 31 -4.83 -24.69 3.19
CA VAL A 31 -3.42 -24.26 3.10
C VAL A 31 -3.11 -23.64 1.74
N THR A 32 -3.58 -24.25 0.64
CA THR A 32 -3.36 -23.72 -0.71
C THR A 32 -4.05 -22.38 -0.90
N HIS A 33 -5.30 -22.24 -0.46
CA HIS A 33 -6.05 -21.00 -0.60
C HIS A 33 -5.48 -19.87 0.26
N ILE A 34 -5.05 -20.15 1.49
CA ILE A 34 -4.40 -19.15 2.35
C ILE A 34 -3.08 -18.72 1.71
N THR A 35 -2.28 -19.66 1.21
CA THR A 35 -1.00 -19.36 0.55
C THR A 35 -1.22 -18.51 -0.71
N SER A 36 -2.16 -18.90 -1.57
CA SER A 36 -2.54 -18.16 -2.78
C SER A 36 -3.04 -16.75 -2.46
N PHE A 37 -3.87 -16.60 -1.42
CA PHE A 37 -4.32 -15.30 -0.94
C PHE A 37 -3.16 -14.42 -0.52
N LEU A 38 -2.23 -14.94 0.29
CA LEU A 38 -1.07 -14.18 0.77
C LEU A 38 -0.16 -13.78 -0.40
N ILE A 39 0.16 -14.70 -1.31
CA ILE A 39 0.96 -14.40 -2.51
C ILE A 39 0.31 -13.28 -3.32
N LEU A 40 -0.99 -13.40 -3.60
CA LEU A 40 -1.69 -12.40 -4.39
C LEU A 40 -1.81 -11.06 -3.65
N HIS A 41 -2.01 -11.08 -2.33
CA HIS A 41 -2.02 -9.89 -1.49
C HIS A 41 -0.67 -9.17 -1.51
N GLU A 42 0.43 -9.92 -1.41
CA GLU A 42 1.79 -9.37 -1.48
C GLU A 42 2.11 -8.83 -2.87
N LEU A 43 1.75 -9.55 -3.94
CA LEU A 43 1.96 -9.08 -5.32
C LEU A 43 1.21 -7.76 -5.58
N THR A 44 -0.04 -7.66 -5.12
CA THR A 44 -0.85 -6.44 -5.24
C THR A 44 -0.40 -5.31 -4.30
N ALA A 45 0.54 -5.56 -3.39
CA ALA A 45 1.21 -4.52 -2.61
C ALA A 45 2.54 -4.10 -3.24
N VAL A 46 3.37 -5.06 -3.67
CA VAL A 46 4.72 -4.83 -4.21
C VAL A 46 4.66 -4.18 -5.59
N ILE A 47 3.87 -4.73 -6.52
CA ILE A 47 3.83 -4.22 -7.90
C ILE A 47 3.37 -2.76 -7.93
N PRO A 48 2.26 -2.37 -7.27
CA PRO A 48 1.85 -0.96 -7.27
C PRO A 48 2.80 -0.06 -6.51
N LEU A 49 3.44 -0.52 -5.42
CA LEU A 49 4.39 0.28 -4.66
C LEU A 49 5.58 0.70 -5.52
N PHE A 50 6.27 -0.27 -6.11
CA PHE A 50 7.45 0.01 -6.95
C PHE A 50 7.06 0.62 -8.30
N GLY A 51 5.93 0.21 -8.87
CA GLY A 51 5.40 0.79 -10.10
C GLY A 51 5.08 2.27 -9.96
N LEU A 52 4.40 2.68 -8.88
CA LEU A 52 4.11 4.10 -8.62
C LEU A 52 5.37 4.88 -8.24
N ALA A 53 6.24 4.33 -7.39
CA ALA A 53 7.49 5.00 -7.03
C ALA A 53 8.35 5.26 -8.29
N GLY A 54 8.50 4.27 -9.17
CA GLY A 54 9.21 4.42 -10.44
C GLY A 54 8.50 5.38 -11.41
N TYR A 55 7.16 5.34 -11.45
CA TYR A 55 6.37 6.27 -12.26
C TYR A 55 6.58 7.72 -11.82
N PHE A 56 6.51 8.01 -10.53
CA PHE A 56 6.76 9.36 -10.00
C PHE A 56 8.19 9.82 -10.27
N HIS A 57 9.15 8.90 -10.07
CA HIS A 57 10.56 9.16 -10.35
C HIS A 57 10.82 9.56 -11.80
N TYR A 58 10.23 8.84 -12.74
CA TYR A 58 10.44 9.08 -14.17
C TYR A 58 9.65 10.29 -14.69
N THR A 59 8.38 10.41 -14.30
CA THR A 59 7.50 11.49 -14.79
C THR A 59 7.71 12.82 -14.10
N HIS A 60 8.51 12.83 -13.03
CA HIS A 60 8.79 14.02 -12.24
C HIS A 60 7.54 14.65 -11.63
N TRP A 61 6.47 13.88 -11.48
CA TRP A 61 5.16 14.34 -11.07
C TRP A 61 4.70 13.61 -9.81
N LEU A 62 4.13 14.37 -8.88
CA LEU A 62 3.48 13.85 -7.69
C LEU A 62 2.03 14.34 -7.64
N PRO A 63 1.07 13.47 -7.24
CA PRO A 63 -0.33 13.86 -7.14
C PRO A 63 -0.56 14.97 -6.11
N PRO A 64 -1.11 16.14 -6.51
CA PRO A 64 -1.25 17.30 -5.61
C PRO A 64 -2.25 17.11 -4.47
N TRP A 65 -3.20 16.17 -4.59
CA TRP A 65 -4.18 15.87 -3.55
C TRP A 65 -3.66 14.93 -2.45
N ILE A 66 -2.56 14.21 -2.68
CA ILE A 66 -2.03 13.26 -1.67
C ILE A 66 -1.25 14.00 -0.59
N ALA A 67 -0.70 15.16 -0.95
CA ALA A 67 -0.07 16.19 -0.12
C ALA A 67 -0.75 16.49 1.23
N GLU A 68 -2.07 16.30 1.29
CA GLU A 68 -2.92 16.74 2.39
C GLU A 68 -2.78 15.88 3.65
N GLY A 69 -2.10 14.74 3.56
CA GLY A 69 -2.10 13.75 4.61
C GLY A 69 -0.88 13.82 5.54
N ALA A 70 -1.14 13.88 6.85
CA ALA A 70 -0.20 13.43 7.89
C ALA A 70 0.42 12.04 7.59
N TRP A 71 -0.24 11.25 6.73
CA TRP A 71 0.22 9.98 6.20
C TRP A 71 1.50 10.08 5.35
N ILE A 72 1.71 11.10 4.52
CA ILE A 72 2.97 11.26 3.77
C ILE A 72 4.10 11.60 4.73
N ALA A 73 3.91 12.55 5.65
CA ALA A 73 4.92 12.94 6.62
C ALA A 73 5.43 11.73 7.43
N SER A 74 4.51 10.88 7.90
CA SER A 74 4.87 9.63 8.58
C SER A 74 5.62 8.64 7.67
N GLY A 75 5.30 8.65 6.36
CA GLY A 75 5.98 7.85 5.35
C GLY A 75 7.41 8.35 5.15
N VAL A 76 7.59 9.65 4.93
CA VAL A 76 8.90 10.28 4.71
C VAL A 76 9.80 10.09 5.93
N GLU A 77 9.30 10.27 7.15
CA GLU A 77 10.08 10.02 8.37
C GLU A 77 10.51 8.54 8.49
N ARG A 78 9.63 7.60 8.11
CA ARG A 78 9.92 6.17 8.17
C ARG A 78 10.92 5.75 7.10
N PHE A 79 10.70 6.16 5.86
CA PHE A 79 11.52 5.81 4.71
C PHE A 79 12.84 6.57 4.70
N GLY A 80 12.87 7.83 5.14
CA GLY A 80 14.09 8.60 5.35
C GLY A 80 15.01 7.92 6.36
N ARG A 81 14.50 7.51 7.53
CA ARG A 81 15.28 6.71 8.50
C ARG A 81 15.74 5.36 7.96
N TYR A 82 14.95 4.72 7.11
CA TYR A 82 15.31 3.43 6.52
C TYR A 82 16.40 3.59 5.44
N PHE A 83 16.22 4.49 4.48
CA PHE A 83 17.18 4.76 3.40
C PHE A 83 18.49 5.33 3.92
N LYS A 84 18.45 6.19 4.95
CA LYS A 84 19.65 6.64 5.67
C LYS A 84 20.43 5.47 6.26
N ARG A 85 19.73 4.53 6.93
CA ARG A 85 20.36 3.32 7.50
C ARG A 85 20.92 2.39 6.43
N LYS A 86 20.29 2.33 5.26
CA LYS A 86 20.75 1.53 4.11
C LYS A 86 21.86 2.21 3.30
N GLY A 87 22.22 3.46 3.62
CA GLY A 87 23.23 4.23 2.89
C GLY A 87 22.77 4.68 1.50
N TRP A 88 21.46 4.69 1.24
CA TRP A 88 20.90 5.11 -0.07
C TRP A 88 20.79 6.63 -0.19
N ILE A 89 20.70 7.33 0.95
CA ILE A 89 20.62 8.79 1.03
C ILE A 89 21.49 9.30 2.17
N ARG A 90 21.92 10.56 2.07
CA ARG A 90 22.67 11.23 3.14
C ARG A 90 21.74 11.62 4.29
N GLY A 91 22.32 11.83 5.47
CA GLY A 91 21.56 12.25 6.65
C GLY A 91 20.85 13.60 6.46
N GLU A 92 21.48 14.53 5.72
CA GLU A 92 20.91 15.83 5.40
C GLU A 92 19.74 15.72 4.43
N GLU A 93 19.85 14.90 3.38
CA GLU A 93 18.77 14.63 2.42
C GLU A 93 17.50 14.06 3.09
N ALA A 94 17.66 13.18 4.09
CA ALA A 94 16.51 12.67 4.86
C ALA A 94 15.81 13.77 5.66
N LEU A 95 16.59 14.67 6.28
CA LEU A 95 16.10 15.82 7.04
C LEU A 95 15.45 16.87 6.13
N GLU A 96 16.00 17.08 4.94
CA GLU A 96 15.44 17.96 3.91
C GLU A 96 14.10 17.43 3.42
N ALA A 97 13.96 16.13 3.17
CA ALA A 97 12.69 15.53 2.78
C ALA A 97 11.60 15.72 3.83
N GLU A 98 11.94 15.55 5.11
CA GLU A 98 11.01 15.81 6.23
C GLU A 98 10.58 17.28 6.29
N ARG A 99 11.52 18.22 6.11
CA ARG A 99 11.24 19.67 6.11
C ARG A 99 10.39 20.09 4.93
N GLU A 100 10.68 19.58 3.74
CA GLU A 100 9.90 19.91 2.54
C GLU A 100 8.43 19.52 2.72
N VAL A 101 8.16 18.32 3.25
CA VAL A 101 6.79 17.87 3.50
C VAL A 101 6.12 18.69 4.62
N ASP A 102 6.82 19.07 5.68
CA ASP A 102 6.28 19.93 6.74
C ASP A 102 5.94 21.35 6.22
N ASP A 103 6.82 21.92 5.41
CA ASP A 103 6.60 23.23 4.77
C ASP A 103 5.42 23.18 3.78
N MET A 104 5.27 22.09 3.03
CA MET A 104 4.14 21.87 2.14
C MET A 104 2.84 21.77 2.93
N GLN A 105 2.82 21.03 4.04
CA GLN A 105 1.65 20.91 4.91
C GLN A 105 1.24 22.27 5.49
N LYS A 106 2.20 23.13 5.86
CA LYS A 106 1.93 24.50 6.32
C LYS A 106 1.39 25.38 5.19
N LYS A 107 2.01 25.37 4.01
CA LYS A 107 1.59 26.18 2.85
C LYS A 107 0.17 25.84 2.38
N GLN A 108 -0.19 24.56 2.37
CA GLN A 108 -1.51 24.10 1.96
C GLN A 108 -2.62 24.54 2.93
N LYS A 109 -2.34 24.62 4.24
CA LYS A 109 -3.27 25.22 5.22
C LYS A 109 -3.53 26.72 4.98
N LEU A 110 -2.61 27.42 4.31
CA LEU A 110 -2.64 28.87 4.13
C LEU A 110 -3.19 29.32 2.76
N ARG A 111 -3.18 28.46 1.71
CA ARG A 111 -3.73 28.77 0.37
C ARG A 111 -4.30 27.53 -0.32
N LYS A 112 -5.49 27.66 -0.93
CA LYS A 112 -5.90 26.80 -2.07
C LYS A 112 -5.14 27.27 -3.32
N VAL A 113 -4.84 26.34 -4.23
CA VAL A 113 -4.40 26.51 -5.64
C VAL A 113 -2.94 26.15 -5.94
N ASP A 114 -2.85 25.14 -6.80
CA ASP A 114 -1.93 24.83 -7.90
C ASP A 114 -0.45 25.18 -7.73
N GLN A 115 0.32 24.19 -7.27
CA GLN A 115 1.73 24.15 -7.58
C GLN A 115 2.19 22.71 -7.82
N ALA A 116 2.78 22.50 -9.00
CA ALA A 116 3.50 21.27 -9.31
C ALA A 116 4.66 21.12 -8.32
N TRP A 117 4.85 19.89 -7.83
CA TRP A 117 5.76 19.53 -6.75
C TRP A 117 7.21 19.56 -7.24
N ASN A 118 7.93 20.65 -6.96
CA ASN A 118 9.40 20.68 -7.10
C ASN A 118 10.03 20.27 -5.76
N VAL A 119 10.02 18.97 -5.48
CA VAL A 119 10.76 18.33 -4.38
C VAL A 119 12.26 18.35 -4.76
N GLY A 120 13.15 18.63 -3.80
CA GLY A 120 14.59 18.80 -4.01
C GLY A 120 15.26 17.65 -4.77
N GLU A 121 16.36 17.93 -5.47
CA GLU A 121 17.03 16.97 -6.36
C GLU A 121 17.62 15.76 -5.60
N GLY A 122 17.66 14.59 -6.25
CA GLY A 122 18.36 13.41 -5.75
C GLY A 122 17.64 12.62 -4.64
N GLY A 123 18.34 12.36 -3.53
CA GLY A 123 17.90 11.44 -2.46
C GLY A 123 16.65 11.89 -1.71
N VAL A 124 16.46 13.20 -1.55
CA VAL A 124 15.25 13.82 -0.97
C VAL A 124 14.00 13.33 -1.71
N ARG A 125 14.06 13.43 -3.03
CA ARG A 125 12.96 13.09 -3.92
C ARG A 125 12.58 11.62 -3.86
N LEU A 126 13.58 10.75 -3.85
CA LEU A 126 13.35 9.31 -3.76
C LEU A 126 12.52 8.96 -2.51
N VAL A 127 12.80 9.60 -1.37
CA VAL A 127 12.05 9.36 -0.12
C VAL A 127 10.60 9.81 -0.26
N VAL A 128 10.37 11.01 -0.80
CA VAL A 128 9.02 11.58 -0.95
C VAL A 128 8.20 10.77 -1.95
N GLU A 129 8.79 10.36 -3.07
CA GLU A 129 8.16 9.49 -4.08
C GLU A 129 7.75 8.15 -3.48
N PHE A 130 8.64 7.52 -2.70
CA PHE A 130 8.37 6.25 -2.04
C PHE A 130 7.28 6.37 -0.97
N ALA A 131 7.31 7.45 -0.19
CA ALA A 131 6.30 7.74 0.83
C ALA A 131 4.92 7.99 0.19
N THR A 132 4.89 8.70 -0.93
CA THR A 132 3.67 8.99 -1.69
C THR A 132 3.11 7.70 -2.29
N ALA A 133 3.94 6.88 -2.93
CA ALA A 133 3.55 5.58 -3.47
C ALA A 133 2.99 4.67 -2.37
N TYR A 134 3.65 4.62 -1.21
CA TYR A 134 3.18 3.87 -0.05
C TYR A 134 1.82 4.37 0.44
N ALA A 135 1.60 5.69 0.50
CA ALA A 135 0.32 6.25 0.90
C ALA A 135 -0.80 5.85 -0.08
N VAL A 136 -0.54 5.91 -1.39
CA VAL A 136 -1.49 5.43 -2.43
C VAL A 136 -1.83 3.96 -2.21
N VAL A 137 -0.81 3.10 -2.10
CA VAL A 137 -1.00 1.66 -1.89
C VAL A 137 -1.81 1.40 -0.62
N LYS A 138 -1.56 2.17 0.44
CA LYS A 138 -2.29 2.08 1.70
C LYS A 138 -3.77 2.45 1.55
N MET A 139 -4.12 3.41 0.70
CA MET A 139 -5.53 3.73 0.41
C MET A 139 -6.28 2.55 -0.24
N PHE A 140 -5.57 1.74 -1.04
CA PHE A 140 -6.12 0.54 -1.65
C PHE A 140 -6.17 -0.68 -0.72
N LEU A 141 -5.98 -0.55 0.59
CA LEU A 141 -5.94 -1.70 1.49
C LEU A 141 -7.22 -2.54 1.48
N VAL A 142 -8.40 -1.90 1.61
CA VAL A 142 -9.69 -2.62 1.55
C VAL A 142 -9.95 -3.19 0.15
N PRO A 143 -9.82 -2.41 -0.95
CA PRO A 143 -9.90 -2.95 -2.30
C PRO A 143 -8.97 -4.15 -2.57
N ARG A 144 -7.73 -4.10 -2.06
CA ARG A 144 -6.76 -5.20 -2.22
C ARG A 144 -7.22 -6.47 -1.54
N ILE A 145 -7.71 -6.39 -0.30
CA ILE A 145 -8.24 -7.56 0.41
C ILE A 145 -9.41 -8.18 -0.37
N VAL A 146 -10.36 -7.34 -0.81
CA VAL A 146 -11.52 -7.81 -1.58
C VAL A 146 -11.08 -8.48 -2.90
N PHE A 147 -10.17 -7.84 -3.63
CA PHE A 147 -9.64 -8.39 -4.88
C PHE A 147 -8.88 -9.70 -4.65
N SER A 148 -8.00 -9.76 -3.65
CA SER A 148 -7.24 -10.95 -3.31
C SER A 148 -8.18 -12.11 -2.95
N VAL A 149 -9.20 -11.89 -2.11
CA VAL A 149 -10.18 -12.92 -1.76
C VAL A 149 -10.96 -13.40 -2.99
N TRP A 150 -11.37 -12.47 -3.88
CA TRP A 150 -12.10 -12.80 -5.09
C TRP A 150 -11.28 -13.64 -6.08
N ALA A 151 -9.99 -13.30 -6.26
CA ALA A 151 -9.10 -13.96 -7.22
C ALA A 151 -8.40 -15.21 -6.67
N THR A 152 -8.36 -15.40 -5.34
CA THR A 152 -7.73 -16.58 -4.71
C THR A 152 -8.21 -17.93 -5.29
N PRO A 153 -9.52 -18.18 -5.51
CA PRO A 153 -9.99 -19.46 -6.06
C PRO A 153 -9.58 -19.71 -7.50
N ALA A 154 -9.14 -18.69 -8.25
CA ALA A 154 -8.64 -18.84 -9.62
C ALA A 154 -7.11 -19.02 -9.66
N PHE A 155 -6.41 -18.72 -8.56
CA PHE A 155 -4.96 -18.77 -8.45
C PHE A 155 -4.46 -20.02 -7.71
N ALA A 156 -5.29 -20.60 -6.83
CA ALA A 156 -5.06 -21.85 -6.10
C ALA A 156 -5.42 -23.09 -6.93
#